data_AF-A0A9R1DX11-F1
#
_entry.id   AF-A0A9R1DX11-F1
#
_cell.length_a   1.000
_cell.length_b   1.000
_cell.length_c   1.000
_cell.angle_alpha   90.00
_cell.angle_beta   90.00
_cell.angle_gamma   90.00
#
_symmetry.space_group_name_H-M   'P 1'
#
loop_
_entity.id
_entity.type
_entity.pdbx_description
1 polymer ?
#
loop_
_entity_poly.entity_id
_entity_poly.type
_entity_poly.pdbx_seq_one_letter_code
_entity_poly.pdbx_strand_id
1 'polypeptide(L)'
;MQGLTASCKIVLVMFLLGLGLAGATADSRRRHISSSPDEPCKKMTLYLHDILYNGVNNTANATAAPVTKPTDLSTTHWSNGTFFGMLVVFDDPVTEGTALPVGDEEPAARAQGFYFYDKKESYSGWFSFSLVFNSKA
;
A
#
# COMPACT_ATOMS: atom_id res chain seq x y z
N MET A 1 -32.63 -8.09 -58.79
CA MET A 1 -31.54 -7.47 -58.02
C MET A 1 -31.67 -5.96 -58.13
N GLN A 2 -32.40 -5.32 -57.21
CA GLN A 2 -32.60 -3.88 -57.19
C GLN A 2 -31.46 -3.24 -56.40
N GLY A 3 -30.68 -2.38 -57.07
CA GLY A 3 -29.53 -1.70 -56.49
C GLY A 3 -29.95 -0.68 -55.44
N LEU A 4 -29.20 -0.61 -54.34
CA LEU A 4 -29.32 0.40 -53.30
C LEU A 4 -29.31 1.81 -53.92
N THR A 5 -30.32 2.61 -53.61
CA THR A 5 -30.48 4.00 -54.07
C THR A 5 -29.34 4.88 -53.52
N ALA A 6 -28.96 5.92 -54.27
CA ALA A 6 -27.78 6.76 -53.98
C ALA A 6 -27.77 7.36 -52.56
N SER A 7 -28.95 7.65 -52.00
CA SER A 7 -29.12 8.14 -50.62
C SER A 7 -28.67 7.10 -49.57
N CYS A 8 -28.96 5.83 -49.79
CA CYS A 8 -28.58 4.75 -48.88
C CYS A 8 -27.05 4.50 -48.90
N LYS A 9 -26.41 4.71 -50.05
CA LYS A 9 -24.94 4.63 -50.17
C LYS A 9 -24.23 5.75 -49.41
N ILE A 10 -24.77 6.97 -49.41
CA ILE A 10 -24.20 8.11 -48.69
C ILE A 10 -24.32 7.91 -47.18
N VAL A 11 -25.46 7.42 -46.70
CA VAL A 11 -25.64 7.09 -45.27
C VAL A 11 -24.68 5.99 -44.83
N LEU A 12 -24.46 4.95 -45.66
CA LEU A 12 -23.51 3.88 -45.38
C LEU A 12 -22.06 4.40 -45.32
N VAL A 13 -21.66 5.28 -46.25
CA VAL A 13 -20.32 5.89 -46.26
C VAL A 13 -20.10 6.80 -45.05
N MET A 14 -21.11 7.59 -44.66
CA MET A 14 -21.05 8.42 -43.45
C MET A 14 -20.96 7.56 -42.17
N PHE A 15 -21.67 6.44 -42.12
CA PHE A 15 -21.60 5.49 -41.01
C PHE A 15 -20.23 4.79 -40.92
N LEU A 16 -19.65 4.41 -42.06
CA LEU A 16 -18.32 3.82 -42.13
C LEU A 16 -17.19 4.83 -41.83
N LEU A 17 -17.34 6.10 -42.23
CA LEU A 17 -16.40 7.17 -41.82
C LEU A 17 -16.52 7.47 -40.31
N GLY A 18 -17.72 7.42 -39.74
CA GLY A 18 -17.95 7.60 -38.31
C GLY A 18 -17.29 6.51 -37.45
N LEU A 19 -17.29 5.26 -37.90
CA LEU A 19 -16.60 4.16 -37.21
C LEU A 19 -15.06 4.29 -37.24
N GLY A 20 -14.48 4.97 -38.24
CA GLY A 20 -13.03 5.17 -38.35
C GLY A 20 -12.46 6.25 -37.42
N LEU A 21 -13.31 7.12 -36.87
CA LEU A 21 -12.96 8.20 -35.93
C LEU A 21 -13.12 7.83 -34.46
N ALA A 22 -13.68 6.66 -34.16
CA ALA A 22 -13.52 6.03 -32.85
C ALA A 22 -12.11 5.44 -32.76
N GLY A 23 -11.11 6.33 -32.84
CA GLY A 23 -9.74 5.99 -32.53
C GLY A 23 -9.76 5.38 -31.14
N ALA A 24 -9.42 4.09 -31.06
CA ALA A 24 -9.03 3.50 -29.82
C ALA A 24 -7.97 4.45 -29.24
N THR A 25 -8.33 5.17 -28.17
CA THR A 25 -7.34 5.74 -27.29
C THR A 25 -6.61 4.52 -26.73
N ALA A 26 -5.59 4.08 -27.47
CA ALA A 26 -4.59 3.19 -26.94
C ALA A 26 -4.00 3.99 -25.79
N ASP A 27 -4.56 3.80 -24.61
CA ASP A 27 -3.95 4.14 -23.34
C ASP A 27 -2.56 3.53 -23.45
N SER A 28 -1.59 4.39 -23.78
CA SER A 28 -0.21 4.02 -23.94
C SER A 28 0.30 3.75 -22.54
N ARG A 29 -0.14 2.62 -21.97
CA ARG A 29 0.56 1.98 -20.89
C ARG A 29 1.89 1.56 -21.48
N ARG A 30 2.83 2.52 -21.49
CA ARG A 30 4.22 2.28 -21.78
C ARG A 30 4.62 1.17 -20.82
N ARG A 31 4.72 -0.06 -21.34
CA ARG A 31 5.19 -1.19 -20.55
C ARG A 31 6.53 -0.75 -19.99
N HIS A 32 6.61 -0.65 -18.67
CA HIS A 32 7.86 -0.40 -17.99
C HIS A 32 8.64 -1.70 -18.06
N ILE A 33 9.30 -1.91 -19.20
CA ILE A 33 10.14 -3.08 -19.43
C ILE A 33 11.40 -2.82 -18.63
N SER A 34 11.63 -3.68 -17.64
CA SER A 34 12.88 -3.73 -16.91
C SER A 34 14.05 -3.88 -17.89
N SER A 35 15.11 -3.10 -17.73
CA SER A 35 16.30 -3.20 -18.58
C SER A 35 17.10 -4.48 -18.31
N SER A 36 16.84 -5.13 -17.17
CA SER A 36 17.41 -6.41 -16.77
C SER A 36 16.36 -7.29 -16.07
N PRO A 37 16.39 -8.64 -16.25
CA PRO A 37 15.59 -9.54 -15.43
C PRO A 37 15.90 -9.43 -13.92
N ASP A 38 17.09 -8.93 -13.57
CA ASP A 38 17.58 -8.85 -12.19
C ASP A 38 17.30 -7.50 -11.51
N GLU A 39 16.64 -6.55 -12.18
CA GLU A 39 16.30 -5.26 -11.58
C GLU A 39 14.78 -5.08 -11.37
N PRO A 40 14.36 -4.35 -10.32
CA PRO A 40 12.96 -4.09 -10.09
C PRO A 40 12.40 -3.05 -11.07
N CYS A 41 11.22 -3.30 -11.62
CA CYS A 41 10.52 -2.33 -12.49
C CYS A 41 10.14 -1.02 -11.77
N LYS A 42 10.06 -1.05 -10.44
CA LYS A 42 9.74 0.08 -9.57
C LYS A 42 10.48 -0.07 -8.25
N LYS A 43 11.14 1.01 -7.82
CA LYS A 43 11.76 1.13 -6.49
C LYS A 43 11.07 2.25 -5.72
N MET A 44 10.77 2.01 -4.46
CA MET A 44 10.21 2.98 -3.51
C MET A 44 11.03 2.91 -2.23
N THR A 45 11.27 4.08 -1.63
CA THR A 45 11.88 4.21 -0.30
C THR A 45 10.89 5.00 0.54
N LEU A 46 10.43 4.41 1.64
CA LEU A 46 9.41 4.96 2.51
C LEU A 46 9.81 4.70 3.96
N TYR A 47 9.23 5.48 4.88
CA TYR A 47 9.48 5.39 6.31
C TYR A 47 8.18 5.01 7.03
N LEU A 48 8.16 3.83 7.64
CA LEU A 48 7.08 3.34 8.48
C LEU A 48 7.28 3.84 9.91
N HIS A 49 6.23 4.41 10.51
CA HIS A 49 6.28 4.93 11.87
C HIS A 49 5.31 4.19 12.78
N ASP A 50 5.86 3.34 13.66
CA ASP A 50 5.10 2.62 14.69
C ASP A 50 5.01 3.48 15.96
N ILE A 51 3.82 3.98 16.28
CA ILE A 51 3.56 4.78 17.49
C ILE A 51 2.76 3.92 18.48
N LEU A 52 3.48 3.12 19.26
CA LEU A 52 2.88 2.18 20.19
C LEU A 52 2.12 2.87 21.33
N TYR A 53 0.91 2.39 21.62
CA TYR A 53 0.14 2.83 22.78
C TYR A 53 0.87 2.50 24.09
N ASN A 54 1.08 3.50 24.94
CA ASN A 54 1.86 3.39 26.17
C ASN A 54 1.02 3.03 27.41
N GLY A 55 -0.30 2.91 27.27
CA GLY A 55 -1.20 2.58 28.38
C GLY A 55 -1.55 3.75 29.30
N VAL A 56 -1.03 4.95 29.05
CA VAL A 56 -1.12 6.09 30.00
C VAL A 56 -1.71 7.34 29.36
N ASN A 57 -1.01 7.95 28.41
CA ASN A 57 -1.33 9.31 27.96
C ASN A 57 -1.04 9.61 26.49
N ASN A 58 -0.97 8.59 25.63
CA ASN A 58 -0.79 8.79 24.19
C ASN A 58 -1.94 8.23 23.33
N THR A 59 -3.14 8.02 23.89
CA THR A 59 -4.28 7.45 23.15
C THR A 59 -4.59 8.22 21.86
N ALA A 60 -4.47 9.54 21.86
CA ALA A 60 -4.73 10.37 20.67
C ALA A 60 -3.65 10.24 19.58
N ASN A 61 -2.43 9.83 19.96
CA ASN A 61 -1.28 9.80 19.06
C ASN A 61 -0.89 8.37 18.65
N ALA A 62 -1.32 7.35 19.40
CA ALA A 62 -0.95 5.97 19.16
C ALA A 62 -1.59 5.44 17.87
N THR A 63 -0.79 4.75 17.07
CA THR A 63 -1.18 4.13 15.80
C THR A 63 -1.11 2.60 15.86
N ALA A 64 -0.50 2.08 16.92
CA ALA A 64 -0.40 0.66 17.21
C ALA A 64 -0.73 0.35 18.67
N ALA A 65 -1.19 -0.87 18.93
CA ALA A 65 -1.49 -1.32 20.29
C ALA A 65 -1.21 -2.82 20.46
N PRO A 66 -0.63 -3.23 21.62
CA PRO A 66 -0.54 -4.64 21.96
C PRO A 66 -1.93 -5.21 22.21
N VAL A 67 -2.27 -6.30 21.54
CA VAL A 67 -3.55 -7.01 21.70
C VAL A 67 -3.40 -8.27 22.56
N THR A 68 -2.16 -8.70 22.81
CA THR A 68 -1.84 -9.75 23.79
C THR A 68 -0.75 -9.28 24.74
N LYS A 69 -0.69 -9.89 25.92
CA LYS A 69 0.50 -9.82 26.77
C LYS A 69 1.57 -10.78 26.22
N PRO A 70 2.86 -10.55 26.49
CA PRO A 70 3.87 -11.58 26.29
C PRO A 70 3.47 -12.87 27.01
N THR A 71 3.90 -14.00 26.47
CA THR A 71 3.71 -15.31 27.10
C THR A 71 4.62 -15.47 28.32
N ASP A 72 4.40 -16.52 29.11
CA ASP A 72 5.26 -16.86 30.26
C ASP A 72 6.70 -17.24 29.87
N LEU A 73 6.97 -17.43 28.57
CA LEU A 73 8.32 -17.67 28.04
C LEU A 73 9.05 -16.36 27.70
N SER A 74 8.41 -15.21 27.91
CA SER A 74 8.99 -13.88 27.74
C SER A 74 10.05 -13.59 28.79
N THR A 75 11.04 -12.80 28.41
CA THR A 75 12.22 -12.52 29.20
C THR A 75 12.35 -11.05 29.60
N THR A 76 11.25 -10.29 29.47
CA THR A 76 11.14 -8.82 29.66
C THR A 76 11.76 -8.23 30.93
N HIS A 77 11.94 -9.02 31.99
CA HIS A 77 12.51 -8.56 33.26
C HIS A 77 14.05 -8.51 33.26
N TRP A 78 14.70 -8.95 32.18
CA TRP A 78 16.15 -8.82 31.99
C TRP A 78 16.51 -7.57 31.18
N SER A 79 17.74 -7.06 31.34
CA SER A 79 18.23 -5.88 30.62
C SER A 79 18.15 -6.00 29.10
N ASN A 80 18.12 -7.23 28.58
CA ASN A 80 17.94 -7.58 27.16
C ASN A 80 16.73 -8.50 26.93
N GLY A 81 15.69 -8.34 27.75
CA GLY A 81 14.49 -9.17 27.70
C GLY A 81 13.71 -9.04 26.41
N THR A 82 13.01 -10.10 26.00
CA THR A 82 12.18 -10.18 24.78
C THR A 82 10.70 -10.18 25.14
N PHE A 83 9.84 -9.85 24.18
CA PHE A 83 8.39 -9.86 24.35
C PHE A 83 7.71 -11.08 23.71
N PHE A 84 8.35 -12.26 23.74
CA PHE A 84 7.89 -13.47 23.03
C PHE A 84 6.38 -13.73 23.17
N GLY A 85 5.68 -13.75 22.02
CA GLY A 85 4.24 -13.97 21.89
C GLY A 85 3.37 -12.73 22.12
N MET A 86 3.93 -11.55 22.41
CA MET A 86 3.20 -10.29 22.32
C MET A 86 2.89 -9.99 20.85
N LEU A 87 1.61 -9.82 20.55
CA LEU A 87 1.06 -9.41 19.26
C LEU A 87 0.64 -7.94 19.34
N VAL A 88 1.00 -7.17 18.34
CA VAL A 88 0.67 -5.76 18.17
C VAL A 88 -0.10 -5.60 16.87
N VAL A 89 -1.25 -4.93 16.93
CA VAL A 89 -2.03 -4.53 15.75
C VAL A 89 -1.76 -3.05 15.50
N PHE A 90 -1.61 -2.66 14.24
CA PHE A 90 -1.24 -1.31 13.86
C PHE A 90 -1.95 -0.83 12.60
N ASP A 91 -2.18 0.48 12.56
CA ASP A 91 -2.59 1.26 11.40
C ASP A 91 -1.70 2.51 11.40
N ASP A 92 -0.51 2.35 10.81
CA ASP A 92 0.63 3.25 10.95
C ASP A 92 0.78 4.18 9.74
N PRO A 93 1.20 5.46 9.94
CA PRO A 93 1.54 6.34 8.83
C PRO A 93 2.85 5.90 8.17
N VAL A 94 2.89 6.02 6.84
CA VAL A 94 4.08 5.79 6.03
C VAL A 94 4.38 7.05 5.22
N THR A 95 5.60 7.58 5.35
CA THR A 95 5.99 8.87 4.76
C THR A 95 7.14 8.72 3.76
N GLU A 96 7.31 9.71 2.88
CA GLU A 96 8.44 9.75 1.93
C GLU A 96 9.76 10.17 2.61
N GLY A 97 9.68 10.95 3.69
CA GLY A 97 10.82 11.38 4.51
C GLY A 97 10.77 10.82 5.93
N THR A 98 11.83 11.02 6.71
CA THR A 98 11.93 10.51 8.09
C THR A 98 11.07 11.26 9.11
N ALA A 99 10.47 12.38 8.74
CA ALA A 99 9.62 13.17 9.64
C ALA A 99 8.25 12.50 9.81
N LEU A 100 7.70 12.58 11.03
CA LEU A 100 6.31 12.23 11.30
C LEU A 100 5.38 13.25 10.65
N PRO A 101 4.19 12.85 10.16
CA PRO A 101 3.17 13.79 9.74
C PRO A 101 2.78 14.75 10.88
N VAL A 102 2.58 16.03 10.56
CA VAL A 102 2.19 17.05 11.55
C VAL A 102 0.76 17.50 11.31
N GLY A 103 -0.07 17.45 12.36
CA GLY A 103 -1.48 17.87 12.27
C GLY A 103 -2.27 16.94 11.35
N ASP A 104 -2.94 17.53 10.34
CA ASP A 104 -3.79 16.81 9.38
C ASP A 104 -3.06 16.48 8.06
N GLU A 105 -1.73 16.41 8.09
CA GLU A 105 -0.93 16.00 6.94
C GLU A 105 -1.22 14.53 6.57
N GLU A 106 -1.70 14.32 5.34
CA GLU A 106 -1.96 12.98 4.83
C GLU A 106 -0.62 12.26 4.56
N PRO A 107 -0.37 11.08 5.15
CA PRO A 107 0.83 10.31 4.87
C PRO A 107 0.81 9.76 3.43
N ALA A 108 2.00 9.45 2.89
CA ALA A 108 2.11 8.89 1.55
C ALA A 108 1.37 7.54 1.39
N ALA A 109 1.32 6.77 2.48
CA ALA A 109 0.51 5.56 2.59
C ALA A 109 0.15 5.28 4.06
N ARG A 110 -0.70 4.29 4.27
CA ARG A 110 -0.89 3.65 5.58
C ARG A 110 -0.36 2.22 5.54
N ALA A 111 0.24 1.75 6.62
CA ALA A 111 0.55 0.34 6.82
C ALA A 111 -0.44 -0.26 7.81
N GLN A 112 -1.19 -1.27 7.37
CA GLN A 112 -2.30 -1.84 8.13
C GLN A 112 -2.09 -3.33 8.34
N GLY A 113 -1.99 -3.76 9.58
CA GLY A 113 -1.74 -5.17 9.90
C GLY A 113 -1.30 -5.39 11.33
N PHE A 114 -0.40 -6.35 11.51
CA PHE A 114 0.11 -6.74 12.81
C PHE A 114 1.54 -7.26 12.75
N TYR A 115 2.20 -7.23 13.91
CA TYR A 115 3.45 -7.93 14.14
C TYR A 115 3.45 -8.63 15.49
N PHE A 116 4.25 -9.67 15.64
CA PHE A 116 4.47 -10.31 16.93
C PHE A 116 5.93 -10.70 17.13
N TYR A 117 6.34 -10.77 18.40
CA TYR A 117 7.70 -11.17 18.76
C TYR A 117 7.81 -12.70 18.83
N ASP A 118 8.73 -13.26 18.04
CA ASP A 118 8.75 -14.70 17.73
C ASP A 118 10.00 -15.46 18.25
N LYS A 119 10.88 -14.78 19.00
CA LYS A 119 12.03 -15.43 19.67
C LYS A 119 12.04 -15.16 21.17
N LYS A 120 12.51 -16.15 21.94
CA LYS A 120 12.61 -16.06 23.42
C LYS A 120 13.91 -15.42 23.87
N GLU A 121 15.00 -15.74 23.17
CA GLU A 121 16.38 -15.42 23.59
C GLU A 121 16.93 -14.14 22.93
N SER A 122 16.27 -13.60 21.90
CA SER A 122 16.65 -12.36 21.24
C SER A 122 15.47 -11.60 20.66
N TYR A 123 15.61 -10.29 20.46
CA TYR A 123 14.61 -9.49 19.77
C TYR A 123 14.48 -9.91 18.31
N SER A 124 13.26 -10.24 17.93
CA SER A 124 12.86 -10.63 16.58
C SER A 124 11.36 -10.38 16.44
N GLY A 125 10.92 -10.06 15.23
CA GLY A 125 9.53 -9.75 14.93
C GLY A 125 9.13 -10.33 13.59
N TRP A 126 7.92 -10.87 13.53
CA TRP A 126 7.28 -11.31 12.30
C TRP A 126 6.12 -10.36 11.96
N PHE A 127 6.05 -9.94 10.70
CA PHE A 127 5.11 -8.91 10.23
C PHE A 127 4.17 -9.46 9.15
N SER A 128 2.89 -9.10 9.23
CA SER A 128 1.93 -9.21 8.13
C SER A 128 1.08 -7.96 8.06
N PHE A 129 1.18 -7.26 6.94
CA PHE A 129 0.47 -6.00 6.72
C PHE A 129 0.30 -5.71 5.23
N SER A 130 -0.58 -4.76 4.94
CA SER A 130 -0.73 -4.15 3.62
C SER A 130 -0.22 -2.72 3.64
N LEU A 131 0.45 -2.29 2.56
CA LEU A 131 0.68 -0.87 2.29
C LEU A 131 -0.47 -0.34 1.45
N VAL A 132 -1.24 0.59 2.02
CA VAL A 132 -2.42 1.21 1.40
C VAL A 132 -2.04 2.61 0.94
N PHE A 133 -1.78 2.74 -0.36
CA PHE A 133 -1.52 4.02 -1.01
C PHE A 133 -2.86 4.66 -1.40
N ASN A 134 -3.17 5.82 -0.82
CA ASN A 134 -4.38 6.57 -1.15
C ASN A 134 -4.05 7.73 -2.11
N SER A 135 -3.74 7.41 -3.36
CA SER A 135 -3.50 8.45 -4.37
C SER A 135 -4.84 9.06 -4.79
N LYS A 136 -5.03 10.37 -4.55
CA LYS A 136 -5.93 11.15 -5.41
C LYS A 136 -5.19 11.31 -6.74
N ALA A 137 -5.69 10.64 -7.79
CA ALA A 137 -5.23 10.86 -9.16
C ALA A 137 -5.62 12.26 -9.64
#